data_AF-A0A820LRF1-F1
#
_entry.id   AF-A0A820LRF1-F1
#
_cell.length_a   1.000
_cell.length_b   1.000
_cell.length_c   1.000
_cell.angle_alpha   90.00
_cell.angle_beta   90.00
_cell.angle_gamma   90.00
#
_symmetry.space_group_name_H-M   'P 1'
#
loop_
_entity.id
_entity.type
_entity.pdbx_description
1 polymer ?
#
loop_
_entity_poly.entity_id
_entity_poly.type
_entity_poly.pdbx_seq_one_letter_code
_entity_poly.pdbx_strand_id
1 'polypeptide(L)'
;FPGSIHNGCMFHLHQAIHRKIRDLGLATEYLHDETVRDQCRQLMALSLLPKEQVESQFQRLQTTTSPALGELLLYFKHQWMYGVVPLEMWNLHDVIHRTNNTSEGK
;
A
#
# COMPACT_ATOMS: atom_id res chain seq x y z
N PHE A 1 -1.86 3.17 25.62
CA PHE A 1 -1.79 1.73 25.99
C PHE A 1 -0.44 1.17 25.57
N PRO A 2 0.43 0.74 26.50
CA PRO A 2 1.75 0.23 26.17
C PRO A 2 1.62 -1.26 25.82
N GLY A 3 1.77 -1.59 24.54
CA GLY A 3 1.58 -2.96 24.02
C GLY A 3 0.87 -3.03 22.67
N SER A 4 0.31 -1.92 22.19
CA SER A 4 -0.18 -1.83 20.81
C SER A 4 1.02 -1.67 19.87
N ILE A 5 1.52 -2.79 19.31
CA ILE A 5 2.29 -2.73 18.07
C ILE A 5 1.31 -2.22 17.02
N HIS A 6 1.27 -0.90 16.87
CA HIS A 6 0.27 -0.22 16.09
C HIS A 6 0.32 -0.76 14.65
N ASN A 7 -0.83 -1.12 14.10
CA ASN A 7 -1.11 -1.21 12.66
C ASN A 7 -0.84 0.12 11.90
N GLY A 8 -0.16 1.08 12.56
CA GLY A 8 0.15 2.41 12.09
C GLY A 8 0.93 2.37 10.79
N CYS A 9 1.86 1.45 10.56
CA CYS A 9 2.66 1.55 9.34
C CYS A 9 1.93 1.19 8.04
N MET A 10 1.16 0.09 8.01
CA MET A 10 0.27 -0.21 6.87
C MET A 10 -0.83 0.84 6.75
N PHE A 11 -1.41 1.27 7.88
CA PHE A 11 -2.38 2.35 7.88
C PHE A 11 -1.80 3.67 7.30
N HIS A 12 -0.58 4.04 7.68
CA HIS A 12 0.13 5.23 7.18
C HIS A 12 0.51 5.06 5.71
N LEU A 13 0.90 3.86 5.28
CA LEU A 13 1.12 3.55 3.86
C LEU A 13 -0.16 3.76 3.05
N HIS A 14 -1.27 3.15 3.47
CA HIS A 14 -2.56 3.26 2.79
C HIS A 14 -3.02 4.72 2.79
N GLN A 15 -2.91 5.41 3.94
CA GLN A 15 -3.24 6.82 4.06
C GLN A 15 -2.38 7.69 3.14
N ALA A 16 -1.07 7.44 3.04
CA ALA A 16 -0.17 8.18 2.16
C ALA A 16 -0.51 7.94 0.68
N ILE A 17 -0.83 6.71 0.30
CA ILE A 17 -1.30 6.37 -1.07
C ILE A 17 -2.60 7.10 -1.37
N HIS A 18 -3.60 7.06 -0.47
CA HIS A 18 -4.86 7.79 -0.66
C HIS A 18 -4.68 9.30 -0.76
N ARG A 19 -3.79 9.88 0.06
CA ARG A 19 -3.43 11.30 -0.07
C ARG A 19 -2.82 11.57 -1.44
N LYS A 20 -1.88 10.73 -1.89
CA LYS A 20 -1.24 10.89 -3.19
C LYS A 20 -2.21 10.76 -4.36
N ILE A 21 -3.15 9.81 -4.31
CA ILE A 21 -4.23 9.67 -5.31
C ILE A 21 -5.00 10.99 -5.43
N ARG A 22 -5.39 11.59 -4.31
CA ARG A 22 -6.10 12.89 -4.32
C ARG A 22 -5.21 14.02 -4.84
N ASP A 23 -3.95 14.09 -4.42
CA ASP A 23 -3.03 15.15 -4.81
C ASP A 23 -2.69 15.10 -6.32
N LEU A 24 -2.75 13.92 -6.92
CA LEU A 24 -2.61 13.71 -8.37
C LEU A 24 -3.92 13.95 -9.15
N GLY A 25 -5.01 14.33 -8.48
CA GLY A 25 -6.32 14.53 -9.12
C GLY A 25 -7.08 13.26 -9.48
N LEU A 26 -6.57 12.08 -9.11
CA LEU A 26 -7.11 10.76 -9.47
C LEU A 26 -8.29 10.31 -8.60
N ALA A 27 -8.84 11.20 -7.77
CA ALA A 27 -9.89 10.84 -6.81
C ALA A 27 -11.19 10.38 -7.51
N THR A 28 -11.54 11.02 -8.64
CA THR A 28 -12.74 10.70 -9.40
C THR A 28 -12.60 9.34 -10.07
N GLU A 29 -11.45 9.07 -10.70
CA GLU A 29 -11.11 7.81 -11.36
C GLU A 29 -11.07 6.68 -10.34
N TYR A 30 -10.42 6.88 -9.18
CA TYR A 30 -10.43 5.90 -8.10
C TYR A 30 -11.87 5.56 -7.63
N LEU A 31 -12.78 6.54 -7.63
CA LEU A 31 -14.16 6.35 -7.21
C LEU A 31 -15.05 5.70 -8.27
N HIS A 32 -14.82 5.92 -9.56
CA HIS A 32 -15.75 5.47 -10.61
C HIS A 32 -15.18 4.39 -11.55
N ASP A 33 -13.87 4.21 -11.58
CA ASP A 33 -13.19 3.18 -12.37
C ASP A 33 -12.71 2.05 -11.47
N GLU A 34 -13.37 0.89 -11.59
CA GLU A 34 -13.04 -0.31 -10.81
C GLU A 34 -11.62 -0.83 -11.11
N THR A 35 -11.14 -0.69 -12.35
CA THR A 35 -9.80 -1.14 -12.74
C THR A 35 -8.74 -0.27 -12.05
N VAL A 36 -8.92 1.05 -12.05
CA VAL A 36 -8.03 1.98 -11.34
C VAL A 36 -8.04 1.68 -9.85
N ARG A 37 -9.22 1.46 -9.27
CA ARG A 37 -9.37 1.16 -7.85
C ARG A 37 -8.67 -0.14 -7.47
N ASP A 38 -8.82 -1.18 -8.27
CA ASP A 38 -8.19 -2.48 -8.03
C ASP A 38 -6.67 -2.43 -8.21
N GLN A 39 -6.16 -1.68 -9.18
CA GLN A 39 -4.71 -1.44 -9.32
C GLN A 39 -4.14 -0.70 -8.09
N CYS A 40 -4.85 0.31 -7.57
CA CYS A 40 -4.46 0.99 -6.33
C CYS A 40 -4.48 0.03 -5.12
N ARG A 41 -5.46 -0.87 -5.05
CA ARG A 41 -5.55 -1.89 -3.99
C ARG A 41 -4.42 -2.92 -4.10
N GLN A 42 -4.06 -3.34 -5.30
CA GLN A 42 -2.92 -4.23 -5.52
C GLN A 42 -1.60 -3.58 -5.07
N LEU A 43 -1.44 -2.28 -5.32
CA LEU A 43 -0.29 -1.52 -4.83
C LEU A 43 -0.23 -1.48 -3.29
N MET A 44 -1.36 -1.25 -2.62
CA MET A 44 -1.46 -1.31 -1.16
C MET A 44 -1.16 -2.72 -0.61
N ALA A 45 -1.63 -3.75 -1.31
CA ALA A 45 -1.47 -5.16 -0.93
C ALA A 45 -0.01 -5.64 -0.99
N LEU A 46 0.92 -4.90 -1.61
CA LEU A 46 2.35 -5.22 -1.57
C LEU A 46 2.90 -5.28 -0.13
N SER A 47 2.30 -4.54 0.79
CA SER A 47 2.64 -4.59 2.22
C SER A 47 2.38 -5.95 2.87
N LEU A 48 1.57 -6.80 2.25
CA LEU A 48 1.15 -8.11 2.78
C LEU A 48 1.91 -9.27 2.14
N LEU A 49 2.78 -9.01 1.16
CA LEU A 49 3.54 -10.05 0.46
C LEU A 49 4.84 -10.39 1.21
N PRO A 50 5.37 -11.62 1.05
CA PRO A 50 6.73 -11.94 1.45
C PRO A 50 7.70 -10.90 0.89
N LYS A 51 8.64 -10.42 1.70
CA LYS A 51 9.55 -9.31 1.33
C LYS A 51 10.31 -9.61 0.04
N GLU A 52 10.71 -10.86 -0.16
CA GLU A 52 11.44 -11.35 -1.33
C GLU A 52 10.59 -11.25 -2.62
N GLN A 53 9.26 -11.23 -2.49
CA GLN A 53 8.33 -11.13 -3.61
C GLN A 53 7.92 -9.69 -3.92
N VAL A 54 8.04 -8.76 -2.97
CA VAL A 54 7.56 -7.37 -3.11
C VAL A 54 8.12 -6.70 -4.36
N GLU A 55 9.42 -6.80 -4.60
CA GLU A 55 10.06 -6.16 -5.76
C GLU A 55 9.54 -6.74 -7.09
N SER A 56 9.52 -8.06 -7.22
CA SER A 56 9.03 -8.72 -8.43
C SER A 56 7.55 -8.41 -8.72
N GLN A 57 6.72 -8.35 -7.67
CA GLN A 57 5.30 -8.02 -7.82
C GLN A 57 5.10 -6.54 -8.13
N PHE A 58 5.90 -5.65 -7.53
CA PHE A 58 5.87 -4.24 -7.89
C PHE A 58 6.25 -4.03 -9.37
N GLN A 59 7.31 -4.67 -9.86
CA GLN A 59 7.70 -4.62 -11.27
C GLN A 59 6.57 -5.12 -12.20
N ARG A 60 5.87 -6.19 -11.81
CA ARG A 60 4.68 -6.67 -12.55
C ARG A 60 3.54 -5.64 -12.56
N LEU A 61 3.30 -4.95 -11.46
CA LEU A 61 2.33 -3.86 -11.44
C LEU A 61 2.74 -2.73 -12.37
N GLN A 62 4.03 -2.38 -12.45
CA GLN A 62 4.50 -1.33 -13.37
C GLN A 62 4.23 -1.62 -14.85
N THR A 63 4.15 -2.90 -15.26
CA THR A 63 3.88 -3.28 -16.66
C THR A 63 2.40 -3.47 -16.97
N THR A 64 1.57 -3.72 -15.95
CA THR A 64 0.15 -4.06 -16.10
C THR A 64 -0.79 -2.93 -15.70
N THR A 65 -0.27 -1.95 -14.95
CA THR A 65 -1.05 -0.81 -14.45
C THR A 65 -1.30 0.21 -15.56
N SER A 66 -2.47 0.84 -15.53
CA SER A 66 -2.84 1.89 -16.49
C SER A 66 -1.81 3.05 -16.47
N PRO A 67 -1.45 3.64 -17.63
CA PRO A 67 -0.58 4.81 -17.69
C PRO A 67 -1.06 5.98 -16.82
N ALA A 68 -2.37 6.10 -16.58
CA ALA A 68 -2.96 7.11 -15.71
C ALA A 68 -2.45 7.06 -14.25
N LEU A 69 -1.99 5.88 -13.80
CA LEU A 69 -1.41 5.69 -12.47
C LEU A 69 0.13 5.75 -12.47
N GLY A 70 0.75 6.13 -13.59
CA GLY A 70 2.22 6.17 -13.74
C GLY A 70 2.90 7.03 -12.68
N GLU A 71 2.37 8.23 -12.39
CA GLU A 71 2.92 9.11 -11.34
C GLU A 71 2.75 8.53 -9.94
N LEU A 72 1.66 7.81 -9.68
CA LEU A 72 1.45 7.13 -8.40
C LEU A 72 2.47 5.99 -8.21
N LEU A 73 2.72 5.19 -9.24
CA LEU A 73 3.73 4.15 -9.22
C LEU A 73 5.14 4.71 -9.05
N LEU A 74 5.45 5.83 -9.73
CA LEU A 74 6.73 6.50 -9.59
C LEU A 74 6.94 7.02 -8.17
N TYR A 75 5.92 7.66 -7.59
CA TYR A 75 5.93 8.03 -6.17
C TYR A 75 6.17 6.82 -5.27
N PHE A 76 5.44 5.72 -5.49
CA PHE A 76 5.57 4.54 -4.66
C PHE A 76 7.00 3.97 -4.71
N LYS A 77 7.57 3.89 -5.91
CA LYS A 77 8.96 3.48 -6.16
C LYS A 77 9.96 4.31 -5.36
N HIS A 78 9.85 5.64 -5.44
CA HIS A 78 10.82 6.54 -4.81
C HIS A 78 10.66 6.68 -3.31
N GLN A 79 9.45 6.53 -2.77
CA GLN A 79 9.19 6.72 -1.35
C GLN A 79 9.33 5.42 -0.55
N TRP A 80 8.86 4.30 -1.10
CA TRP A 80 8.65 3.06 -0.34
C TRP A 80 9.52 1.89 -0.82
N MET A 81 9.81 1.79 -2.13
CA MET A 81 10.66 0.70 -2.66
C MET A 81 12.16 0.99 -2.49
N TYR A 82 12.58 2.21 -2.86
CA TYR A 82 13.99 2.62 -2.85
C TYR A 82 14.21 3.93 -2.09
N GLY A 83 13.23 4.31 -1.28
CA GLY A 83 13.19 5.58 -0.57
C GLY A 83 13.77 5.51 0.83
N VAL A 84 13.46 6.56 1.59
CA VAL A 84 13.90 6.71 2.99
C VAL A 84 13.13 5.85 3.98
N VAL A 85 11.98 5.28 3.58
CA VAL A 85 11.18 4.41 4.44
C VAL A 85 11.61 2.95 4.21
N PRO A 86 12.25 2.29 5.19
CA PRO A 86 12.66 0.89 5.07
C PRO A 86 11.47 -0.04 4.83
N LEU A 87 11.70 -1.11 4.05
CA LEU A 87 10.68 -2.12 3.72
C LEU A 87 10.05 -2.72 4.99
N GLU A 88 10.85 -2.94 6.03
CA GLU A 88 10.44 -3.51 7.31
C GLU A 88 9.48 -2.60 8.06
N MET A 89 9.48 -1.29 7.78
CA MET A 89 8.55 -0.38 8.43
C MET A 89 7.15 -0.57 7.87
N TRP A 90 6.96 -0.82 6.58
CA TRP A 90 5.64 -0.83 5.94
C TRP A 90 5.16 -2.20 5.47
N ASN A 91 6.03 -3.20 5.36
CA ASN A 91 5.67 -4.58 5.05
C ASN A 91 5.36 -5.35 6.35
N LEU A 92 4.15 -5.89 6.43
CA LEU A 92 3.62 -6.59 7.60
C LEU A 92 3.63 -8.12 7.47
N HIS A 93 4.13 -8.68 6.37
CA HIS A 93 4.04 -10.13 6.12
C HIS A 93 4.69 -10.95 7.25
N ASP A 94 5.85 -10.52 7.74
CA ASP A 94 6.59 -11.22 8.79
C ASP A 94 6.24 -10.71 10.20
N VAL A 95 5.33 -9.74 10.33
CA VAL A 95 4.86 -9.28 11.63
C VAL A 95 3.88 -10.34 12.14
N ILE A 96 4.41 -11.30 12.89
CA ILE A 96 3.68 -12.39 13.55
C ILE A 96 2.78 -11.78 14.64
N HIS A 97 1.69 -11.14 14.24
CA HIS A 97 0.47 -10.97 15.01
C HIS A 97 -0.68 -10.99 14.02
N ARG A 98 -0.98 -12.20 13.51
CA ARG A 98 -2.24 -12.48 12.84
C ARG A 98 -3.36 -12.00 13.76
N THR A 99 -4.05 -10.95 13.35
CA THR A 99 -5.41 -10.55 13.74
C THR A 99 -5.86 -11.14 15.07
N ASN A 100 -5.63 -10.43 16.18
CA ASN A 100 -6.48 -10.64 17.35
C ASN A 100 -7.89 -10.18 16.95
N ASN A 101 -8.68 -11.11 16.44
CA ASN A 101 -10.11 -11.05 16.58
C ASN A 101 -10.41 -10.92 18.09
N THR A 102 -10.57 -9.69 18.58
CA THR A 102 -11.00 -9.40 19.94
C THR A 102 -11.86 -8.14 19.91
N SER A 103 -13.12 -8.37 19.57
CA SER A 103 -14.31 -7.70 20.09
C SER A 103 -14.45 -6.19 19.85
N GLU A 104 -15.07 -5.80 18.72
CA GLU A 104 -16.00 -4.65 18.70
C GLU A 104 -17.41 -5.20 18.44
N GLY A 105 -17.91 -5.86 19.46
CA GLY A 105 -19.26 -6.39 19.54
C GLY A 105 -19.82 -6.13 20.93
N LYS A 106 -20.07 -4.85 21.21
CA LYS A 106 -21.20 -4.25 21.97
C LYS A 106 -20.85 -2.86 22.46
#